data_AF-A0A2N1HUP4-F1
#
_entry.id   AF-A0A2N1HUP4-F1
#
_cell.length_a   1.000
_cell.length_b   1.000
_cell.length_c   1.000
_cell.angle_alpha   90.00
_cell.angle_beta   90.00
_cell.angle_gamma   90.00
#
_symmetry.space_group_name_H-M   'P 1'
#
loop_
_entity.id
_entity.type
_entity.pdbx_description
1 polymer ?
#
loop_
_entity_poly.entity_id
_entity_poly.type
_entity_poly.pdbx_seq_one_letter_code
_entity_poly.pdbx_strand_id
1 'polypeptide(L)'
;MSQARDTCGSSHITFRNIFMLKKLLPLMFLFAGFQVNASPIINSSDVYDDGSLEWLHFSFTDGMSSSTALSTWSSYGFRLATSDQAYTLMVGWFGEVFSDPCNCSFSRDLLKIRIDEFASEFKFTVPDSRSYVAVAGTGLFGVNVEGKHILFGYQPGNYGGGGGNDLHGYAMVRDIVVPEPSVIALFALGLAGIGFARRRRS
;
A
#
# COMPACT_ATOMS: atom_id res chain seq x y z
N MET A 1 -26.63 -50.55 -66.74
CA MET A 1 -27.47 -49.97 -65.66
C MET A 1 -26.58 -49.78 -64.44
N SER A 2 -26.05 -48.57 -64.23
CA SER A 2 -25.26 -48.22 -63.04
C SER A 2 -25.92 -47.01 -62.40
N GLN A 3 -26.41 -47.19 -61.18
CA GLN A 3 -27.31 -46.27 -60.48
C GLN A 3 -26.46 -45.38 -59.56
N ALA A 4 -26.39 -44.10 -59.88
CA ALA A 4 -25.81 -43.06 -59.04
C ALA A 4 -26.66 -42.88 -57.76
N ARG A 5 -26.01 -42.81 -56.60
CA ARG A 5 -26.63 -42.42 -55.33
C ARG A 5 -26.05 -41.09 -54.88
N ASP A 6 -26.83 -40.03 -55.09
CA ASP A 6 -26.65 -38.75 -54.44
C ASP A 6 -27.11 -38.87 -52.97
N THR A 7 -26.25 -38.49 -52.04
CA THR A 7 -26.62 -38.24 -50.64
C THR A 7 -26.19 -36.83 -50.26
N CYS A 8 -27.07 -35.87 -50.55
CA CYS A 8 -26.95 -34.49 -50.06
C CYS A 8 -27.61 -34.40 -48.67
N GLY A 9 -26.79 -34.48 -47.62
CA GLY A 9 -27.22 -34.29 -46.24
C GLY A 9 -27.24 -32.80 -45.88
N SER A 10 -28.42 -32.18 -45.98
CA SER A 10 -28.66 -30.81 -45.54
C SER A 10 -28.73 -30.74 -44.01
N SER A 11 -27.69 -30.19 -43.38
CA SER A 11 -27.62 -29.95 -41.94
C SER A 11 -28.35 -28.65 -41.61
N HIS A 12 -29.61 -28.77 -41.20
CA HIS A 12 -30.45 -27.68 -40.75
C HIS A 12 -30.00 -27.21 -39.35
N ILE A 13 -29.05 -26.27 -39.30
CA ILE A 13 -28.65 -25.59 -38.06
C ILE A 13 -29.75 -24.56 -37.72
N THR A 14 -30.62 -24.93 -36.78
CA THR A 14 -31.73 -24.09 -36.29
C THR A 14 -31.23 -22.81 -35.62
N PHE A 15 -31.51 -21.67 -36.25
CA PHE A 15 -31.15 -20.28 -35.89
C PHE A 15 -31.67 -19.75 -34.54
N ARG A 16 -32.25 -20.60 -33.68
CA ARG A 16 -32.96 -20.16 -32.45
C ARG A 16 -32.04 -19.65 -31.33
N ASN A 17 -30.74 -19.93 -31.38
CA ASN A 17 -29.82 -19.58 -30.28
C ASN A 17 -29.18 -18.18 -30.38
N ILE A 18 -29.26 -17.49 -31.52
CA ILE A 18 -28.62 -16.17 -31.72
C ILE A 18 -29.34 -15.06 -30.92
N PHE A 19 -30.62 -15.23 -30.60
CA PHE A 19 -31.40 -14.21 -29.90
C PHE A 19 -31.13 -14.15 -28.39
N MET A 20 -30.70 -15.26 -27.78
CA MET A 20 -30.34 -15.33 -26.36
C MET A 20 -28.98 -14.65 -26.09
N LEU A 21 -28.03 -14.79 -27.01
CA LEU A 21 -26.67 -14.24 -26.85
C LEU A 21 -26.64 -12.70 -26.80
N LYS A 22 -27.52 -12.03 -27.54
CA LYS A 22 -27.62 -10.56 -27.57
C LYS A 22 -28.10 -9.95 -26.23
N LYS A 23 -28.85 -10.72 -25.42
CA LYS A 23 -29.34 -10.25 -24.12
C LYS A 23 -28.28 -10.36 -23.02
N LEU A 24 -27.24 -11.17 -23.21
CA LEU A 24 -26.12 -11.34 -22.28
C LEU A 24 -24.99 -10.33 -22.51
N LEU A 25 -24.93 -9.71 -23.69
CA LEU A 25 -23.86 -8.76 -24.06
C LEU A 25 -23.73 -7.58 -23.06
N PRO A 26 -24.81 -6.88 -22.66
CA PRO A 26 -24.71 -5.75 -21.73
C PRO A 26 -24.24 -6.19 -20.33
N LEU A 27 -24.60 -7.41 -19.92
CA LEU A 27 -24.20 -7.97 -18.65
C LEU A 27 -22.69 -8.31 -18.64
N MET A 28 -22.16 -8.83 -19.74
CA MET A 28 -20.71 -9.05 -19.86
C MET A 28 -19.91 -7.74 -19.87
N PHE A 29 -20.42 -6.68 -20.49
CA PHE A 29 -19.79 -5.34 -20.42
C PHE A 29 -19.85 -4.76 -19.00
N LEU A 30 -20.90 -5.04 -18.25
CA LEU A 30 -21.00 -4.63 -16.84
C LEU A 30 -19.90 -5.29 -16.00
N PHE A 31 -19.61 -6.59 -16.21
CA PHE A 31 -18.59 -7.30 -15.43
C PHE A 31 -17.15 -7.08 -15.94
N ALA A 32 -16.95 -6.85 -17.24
CA ALA A 32 -15.62 -6.59 -17.81
C ALA A 32 -15.02 -5.22 -17.40
N GLY A 33 -15.87 -4.27 -16.97
CA GLY A 33 -15.43 -2.96 -16.47
C GLY A 33 -14.98 -2.95 -15.01
N PHE A 34 -15.34 -3.96 -14.22
CA PHE A 34 -14.89 -4.10 -12.83
C PHE A 34 -13.65 -5.01 -12.78
N GLN A 35 -12.51 -4.51 -13.26
CA GLN A 35 -11.25 -5.10 -12.84
C GLN A 35 -11.08 -4.77 -11.37
N VAL A 36 -11.49 -5.70 -10.51
CA VAL A 36 -11.10 -5.67 -9.10
C VAL A 36 -9.62 -6.02 -9.11
N ASN A 37 -8.77 -5.01 -9.23
CA ASN A 37 -7.35 -5.18 -8.94
C ASN A 37 -7.31 -5.66 -7.49
N ALA A 38 -7.02 -6.94 -7.30
CA ALA A 38 -6.76 -7.52 -5.99
C ALA A 38 -5.43 -6.94 -5.50
N SER A 39 -5.49 -5.68 -5.06
CA SER A 39 -4.43 -5.05 -4.30
C SER A 39 -4.42 -5.74 -2.93
N PRO A 40 -3.27 -6.24 -2.46
CA PRO A 40 -3.08 -6.59 -1.06
C PRO A 40 -3.72 -5.54 -0.16
N ILE A 41 -4.62 -6.04 0.69
CA ILE A 41 -5.33 -5.21 1.65
C ILE A 41 -4.30 -4.83 2.70
N ILE A 42 -3.73 -3.63 2.55
CA ILE A 42 -2.98 -2.98 3.62
C ILE A 42 -3.99 -2.62 4.69
N ASN A 43 -3.93 -3.30 5.81
CA ASN A 43 -4.81 -3.06 6.94
C ASN A 43 -4.23 -1.93 7.80
N SER A 44 -5.06 -1.37 8.68
CA SER A 44 -4.60 -0.43 9.70
C SER A 44 -3.55 -1.02 10.65
N SER A 45 -3.35 -2.35 10.64
CA SER A 45 -2.28 -3.02 11.39
C SER A 45 -0.92 -2.99 10.70
N ASP A 46 -0.84 -2.52 9.45
CA ASP A 46 0.36 -2.53 8.63
C ASP A 46 1.00 -1.14 8.51
N VAL A 47 0.32 -0.12 9.04
CA VAL A 47 0.70 1.28 8.96
C VAL A 47 0.52 1.99 10.30
N TYR A 48 1.32 3.03 10.52
CA TYR A 48 1.09 4.02 11.57
C TYR A 48 0.49 5.29 10.94
N ASP A 49 -0.66 5.73 11.45
CA ASP A 49 -1.35 6.95 11.02
C ASP A 49 -0.98 8.12 11.96
N ASP A 50 -0.31 9.15 11.43
CA ASP A 50 0.05 10.35 12.19
C ASP A 50 -1.02 11.47 12.11
N GLY A 51 -2.14 11.21 11.44
CA GLY A 51 -3.23 12.15 11.16
C GLY A 51 -3.05 12.96 9.88
N SER A 52 -1.87 12.92 9.25
CA SER A 52 -1.58 13.53 7.96
C SER A 52 -1.10 12.52 6.91
N LEU A 53 -0.34 11.52 7.34
CA LEU A 53 0.31 10.50 6.52
C LEU A 53 0.15 9.13 7.17
N GLU A 54 0.07 8.11 6.32
CA GLU A 54 0.24 6.73 6.75
C GLU A 54 1.67 6.29 6.50
N TRP A 55 2.34 5.84 7.56
CA TRP A 55 3.71 5.34 7.55
C TRP A 55 3.69 3.82 7.48
N LEU A 56 4.32 3.25 6.46
CA LEU A 56 4.47 1.80 6.35
C LEU A 56 5.31 1.29 7.52
N HIS A 57 4.87 0.22 8.19
CA HIS A 57 5.70 -0.40 9.22
C HIS A 57 7.06 -0.81 8.66
N PHE A 58 8.11 -0.55 9.43
CA PHE A 58 9.47 -0.62 8.93
C PHE A 58 9.93 -2.05 8.65
N SER A 59 9.33 -3.05 9.30
CA SER A 59 9.54 -4.46 8.99
C SER A 59 9.23 -4.83 7.54
N PHE A 60 8.32 -4.10 6.86
CA PHE A 60 7.95 -4.41 5.47
C PHE A 60 9.00 -4.02 4.45
N THR A 61 9.97 -3.19 4.83
CA THR A 61 11.08 -2.80 3.96
C THR A 61 12.40 -3.31 4.48
N ASP A 62 12.40 -4.08 5.57
CA ASP A 62 13.61 -4.63 6.18
C ASP A 62 14.41 -5.45 5.15
N GLY A 63 15.71 -5.20 5.09
CA GLY A 63 16.60 -5.80 4.10
C GLY A 63 16.37 -5.38 2.63
N MET A 64 15.45 -4.46 2.33
CA MET A 64 15.20 -4.01 0.95
C MET A 64 16.06 -2.82 0.57
N SER A 65 16.50 -2.75 -0.69
CA SER A 65 17.01 -1.51 -1.27
C SER A 65 15.89 -0.47 -1.47
N SER A 66 16.24 0.80 -1.60
CA SER A 66 15.26 1.87 -1.89
C SER A 66 14.46 1.61 -3.17
N SER A 67 15.13 1.13 -4.22
CA SER A 67 14.50 0.77 -5.50
C SER A 67 13.55 -0.43 -5.36
N THR A 68 13.91 -1.42 -4.54
CA THR A 68 13.07 -2.59 -4.28
C THR A 68 11.85 -2.22 -3.46
N ALA A 69 12.03 -1.44 -2.38
CA ALA A 69 10.94 -0.93 -1.57
C ALA A 69 9.97 -0.09 -2.41
N LEU A 70 10.48 0.84 -3.22
CA LEU A 70 9.66 1.67 -4.09
C LEU A 70 8.89 0.85 -5.13
N SER A 71 9.55 -0.08 -5.82
CA SER A 71 8.86 -0.92 -6.82
C SER A 71 7.83 -1.88 -6.21
N THR A 72 8.06 -2.32 -4.97
CA THR A 72 7.13 -3.21 -4.24
C THR A 72 5.90 -2.45 -3.75
N TRP A 73 6.08 -1.25 -3.18
CA TRP A 73 5.03 -0.58 -2.42
C TRP A 73 4.37 0.61 -3.13
N SER A 74 4.95 1.10 -4.24
CA SER A 74 4.39 2.25 -4.98
C SER A 74 3.01 2.00 -5.59
N SER A 75 2.68 0.75 -5.94
CA SER A 75 1.35 0.37 -6.43
C SER A 75 0.24 0.57 -5.39
N TYR A 76 0.58 0.68 -4.11
CA TYR A 76 -0.34 0.98 -3.00
C TYR A 76 -0.33 2.46 -2.58
N GLY A 77 0.31 3.32 -3.39
CA GLY A 77 0.43 4.75 -3.14
C GLY A 77 1.61 5.16 -2.25
N PHE A 78 2.43 4.22 -1.78
CA PHE A 78 3.60 4.55 -0.97
C PHE A 78 4.74 5.16 -1.78
N ARG A 79 5.40 6.12 -1.17
CA ARG A 79 6.64 6.74 -1.65
C ARG A 79 7.66 6.80 -0.52
N LEU A 80 8.92 7.03 -0.86
CA LEU A 80 9.94 7.28 0.16
C LEU A 80 9.57 8.53 0.96
N ALA A 81 9.73 8.46 2.28
CA ALA A 81 9.58 9.61 3.16
C ALA A 81 10.65 10.66 2.85
N THR A 82 10.28 11.94 2.92
CA THR A 82 11.23 13.05 2.85
C THR A 82 11.85 13.34 4.22
N SER A 83 12.98 14.06 4.23
CA SER A 83 13.61 14.54 5.48
C SER A 83 12.63 15.30 6.39
N ASP A 84 11.80 16.17 5.81
CA ASP A 84 10.86 17.01 6.58
C ASP A 84 9.74 16.18 7.22
N GLN A 85 9.26 15.14 6.53
CA GLN A 85 8.24 14.23 7.06
C GLN A 85 8.80 13.40 8.21
N ALA A 86 10.01 12.85 8.02
CA ALA A 86 10.71 12.12 9.07
C ALA A 86 10.96 13.01 10.30
N TYR A 87 11.40 14.25 10.08
CA TYR A 87 11.61 15.22 11.14
C TYR A 87 10.31 15.48 11.93
N THR A 88 9.22 15.75 11.22
CA THR A 88 7.90 16.02 11.81
C THR A 88 7.43 14.83 12.65
N LEU A 89 7.60 13.61 12.15
CA LEU A 89 7.28 12.39 12.89
C LEU A 89 8.05 12.30 14.21
N MET A 90 9.37 12.57 14.21
CA MET A 90 10.19 12.46 15.42
C MET A 90 9.87 13.54 16.45
N VAL A 91 9.67 14.77 15.98
CA VAL A 91 9.23 15.86 16.86
C VAL A 91 7.87 15.51 17.48
N GLY A 92 6.95 14.91 16.71
CA GLY A 92 5.65 14.46 17.20
C GLY A 92 5.75 13.39 18.31
N TRP A 93 6.61 12.38 18.12
CA TRP A 93 6.78 11.29 19.08
C TRP A 93 7.54 11.69 20.34
N PHE A 94 8.63 12.43 20.18
CA PHE A 94 9.59 12.66 21.26
C PHE A 94 9.48 14.06 21.86
N GLY A 95 8.82 15.01 21.19
CA GLY A 95 8.71 16.40 21.63
C GLY A 95 10.04 17.16 21.57
N GLU A 96 11.07 16.57 20.95
CA GLU A 96 12.42 17.11 20.89
C GLU A 96 12.67 17.76 19.53
N VAL A 97 13.31 18.93 19.55
CA VAL A 97 13.77 19.63 18.35
C VAL A 97 15.20 19.19 18.07
N PHE A 98 15.40 18.44 16.99
CA PHE A 98 16.73 18.01 16.56
C PHE A 98 17.42 19.19 15.87
N SER A 99 18.38 19.83 16.55
CA SER A 99 18.98 21.09 16.10
C SER A 99 19.95 20.95 14.91
N ASP A 100 20.27 19.72 14.47
CA ASP A 100 21.14 19.48 13.33
C ASP A 100 20.78 18.14 12.66
N PRO A 101 20.54 18.09 11.33
CA PRO A 101 20.27 16.86 10.60
C PRO A 101 21.43 15.85 10.63
N CYS A 102 22.62 16.22 11.09
CA CYS A 102 23.76 15.30 11.23
C CYS A 102 23.90 14.74 12.66
N ASN A 103 23.16 15.28 13.64
CA ASN A 103 23.32 14.93 15.05
C ASN A 103 22.36 13.82 15.45
N CYS A 104 22.93 12.64 15.64
CA CYS A 104 22.41 11.67 16.60
C CYS A 104 22.16 12.39 17.94
N SER A 105 20.90 12.58 18.32
CA SER A 105 20.58 13.17 19.61
C SER A 105 20.67 12.09 20.68
N PHE A 106 21.68 12.23 21.52
CA PHE A 106 21.90 11.40 22.70
C PHE A 106 21.06 11.94 23.86
N SER A 107 19.75 11.70 23.84
CA SER A 107 18.98 11.93 25.06
C SER A 107 19.08 10.69 25.95
N ARG A 108 19.84 10.80 27.04
CA ARG A 108 19.96 9.73 28.05
C ARG A 108 18.66 9.50 28.83
N ASP A 109 17.75 10.46 28.82
CA ASP A 109 16.59 10.50 29.71
C ASP A 109 15.24 10.62 28.98
N LEU A 110 15.20 10.54 27.64
CA LEU A 110 13.93 10.25 26.97
C LEU A 110 13.42 8.94 27.57
N LEU A 111 12.29 9.05 28.28
CA LEU A 111 11.73 7.96 29.07
C LEU A 111 11.72 6.72 28.20
N LYS A 112 12.53 5.72 28.55
CA LYS A 112 12.70 4.45 27.81
C LYS A 112 11.37 3.91 27.27
N ILE A 113 10.29 4.13 28.02
CA ILE A 113 8.90 3.83 27.64
C ILE A 113 8.50 4.40 26.26
N ARG A 114 8.81 5.65 25.93
CA ARG A 114 8.50 6.29 24.64
C ARG A 114 9.26 5.65 23.49
N ILE A 115 10.50 5.23 23.75
CA ILE A 115 11.31 4.54 22.75
C ILE A 115 10.78 3.13 22.51
N ASP A 116 10.40 2.42 23.58
CA ASP A 116 9.76 1.10 23.47
C ASP A 116 8.40 1.19 22.74
N GLU A 117 7.60 2.23 23.03
CA GLU A 117 6.34 2.53 22.35
C GLU A 117 6.57 2.79 20.86
N PHE A 118 7.51 3.69 20.52
CA PHE A 118 7.87 3.96 19.12
C PHE A 118 8.34 2.69 18.41
N ALA A 119 9.22 1.91 19.05
CA ALA A 119 9.76 0.70 18.44
C ALA A 119 8.67 -0.35 18.19
N SER A 120 7.74 -0.48 19.16
CA SER A 120 6.57 -1.36 19.10
C SER A 120 5.59 -0.93 18.02
N GLU A 121 5.37 0.37 17.87
CA GLU A 121 4.44 0.91 16.86
C GLU A 121 4.94 0.60 15.45
N PHE A 122 6.19 0.95 15.16
CA PHE A 122 6.78 0.76 13.83
C PHE A 122 7.24 -0.67 13.52
N LYS A 123 6.97 -1.61 14.42
CA LYS A 123 7.28 -3.05 14.29
C LYS A 123 8.73 -3.32 13.92
N PHE A 124 9.68 -2.64 14.56
CA PHE A 124 11.07 -3.00 14.31
C PHE A 124 11.31 -4.46 14.68
N THR A 125 11.81 -5.25 13.73
CA THR A 125 12.35 -6.57 14.02
C THR A 125 13.61 -6.34 14.82
N VAL A 126 13.64 -6.77 16.08
CA VAL A 126 14.81 -6.59 16.94
C VAL A 126 15.52 -7.93 17.12
N PRO A 127 16.38 -8.39 16.19
CA PRO A 127 17.33 -9.43 16.54
C PRO A 127 18.45 -8.84 17.39
N ASP A 128 19.07 -7.72 16.98
CA ASP A 128 20.28 -7.22 17.64
C ASP A 128 20.50 -5.71 17.41
N SER A 129 20.48 -4.91 18.48
CA SER A 129 21.11 -3.57 18.60
C SER A 129 20.70 -2.40 17.67
N ARG A 130 19.85 -2.59 16.63
CA ARG A 130 19.58 -1.54 15.63
C ARG A 130 18.11 -1.52 15.16
N SER A 131 17.33 -0.55 15.64
CA SER A 131 15.96 -0.28 15.17
C SER A 131 15.93 1.01 14.37
N TYR A 132 16.53 0.98 13.18
CA TYR A 132 16.61 2.13 12.28
C TYR A 132 16.14 1.79 10.87
N VAL A 133 15.64 2.80 10.18
CA VAL A 133 15.37 2.81 8.75
C VAL A 133 16.11 3.96 8.07
N ALA A 134 16.34 3.83 6.77
CA ALA A 134 16.85 4.91 5.96
C ALA A 134 15.71 5.83 5.50
N VAL A 135 15.97 7.14 5.54
CA VAL A 135 15.14 8.18 4.93
C VAL A 135 15.93 8.78 3.78
N ALA A 136 15.27 8.93 2.63
CA ALA A 136 15.91 9.41 1.41
C ALA A 136 16.52 10.81 1.62
N GLY A 137 17.83 10.94 1.39
CA GLY A 137 18.56 12.21 1.54
C GLY A 137 18.90 12.60 2.98
N THR A 138 18.30 11.97 3.99
CA THR A 138 18.55 12.27 5.41
C THR A 138 19.56 11.32 6.04
N GLY A 139 19.49 10.02 5.74
CA GLY A 139 20.30 9.00 6.40
C GLY A 139 19.46 8.12 7.34
N LEU A 140 20.05 7.64 8.44
CA LEU A 140 19.35 6.75 9.37
C LEU A 140 18.39 7.49 10.32
N PHE A 141 17.29 6.82 10.58
CA PHE A 141 16.15 7.29 11.33
C PHE A 141 15.64 6.19 12.26
N GLY A 142 15.45 6.48 13.54
CA GLY A 142 14.82 5.54 14.48
C GLY A 142 15.48 5.56 15.85
N VAL A 143 15.47 4.40 16.52
CA VAL A 143 15.85 4.25 17.92
C VAL A 143 16.83 3.09 18.13
N ASN A 144 17.71 3.19 19.13
CA ASN A 144 18.51 2.04 19.55
C ASN A 144 17.68 1.14 20.50
N VAL A 145 17.84 -0.17 20.40
CA VAL A 145 17.20 -1.20 21.26
C VAL A 145 17.53 -1.04 22.75
N GLU A 146 18.65 -0.40 23.08
CA GLU A 146 18.97 -0.08 24.47
C GLU A 146 18.08 1.05 25.03
N GLY A 147 17.26 1.68 24.17
CA GLY A 147 16.40 2.79 24.56
C GLY A 147 17.17 4.06 24.89
N LYS A 148 18.40 4.20 24.36
CA LYS A 148 19.33 5.28 24.76
C LYS A 148 19.54 6.35 23.71
N HIS A 149 19.19 6.08 22.46
CA HIS A 149 19.57 6.93 21.33
C HIS A 149 18.42 7.07 20.35
N ILE A 150 18.28 8.29 19.87
CA ILE A 150 17.45 8.63 18.73
C ILE A 150 18.38 9.04 17.59
N LEU A 151 18.22 8.39 16.45
CA LEU A 151 18.91 8.77 15.22
C LEU A 151 17.95 9.57 14.35
N PHE A 152 18.36 10.77 13.98
CA PHE A 152 17.76 11.56 12.93
C PHE A 152 18.89 12.07 12.03
N GLY A 153 18.97 11.52 10.83
CA GLY A 153 19.91 11.91 9.78
C GLY A 153 21.37 11.51 10.02
N TYR A 154 21.60 10.42 10.75
CA TYR A 154 22.95 9.88 10.88
C TYR A 154 23.47 9.40 9.51
N GLN A 155 24.66 9.90 9.11
CA GLN A 155 25.36 9.59 7.87
C GLN A 155 24.54 9.90 6.59
N PRO A 156 24.19 11.17 6.34
CA PRO A 156 23.41 11.58 5.16
C PRO A 156 24.15 11.22 3.87
N GLY A 157 23.40 10.80 2.84
CA GLY A 157 23.94 10.45 1.53
C GLY A 157 24.70 9.12 1.44
N ASN A 158 25.03 8.49 2.58
CA ASN A 158 25.76 7.22 2.60
C ASN A 158 24.83 6.00 2.68
N TYR A 159 23.62 6.18 3.22
CA TYR A 159 22.61 5.12 3.35
C TYR A 159 21.65 5.17 2.17
N GLY A 160 21.83 4.20 1.27
CA GLY A 160 20.96 3.89 0.14
C GLY A 160 21.58 3.97 -1.26
N GLY A 161 22.87 4.28 -1.36
CA GLY A 161 23.62 4.20 -2.62
C GLY A 161 24.89 3.34 -2.59
N GLY A 162 25.39 2.91 -1.42
CA GLY A 162 26.79 2.49 -1.26
C GLY A 162 27.08 1.10 -0.67
N GLY A 163 26.13 0.16 -0.65
CA GLY A 163 26.41 -1.28 -0.47
C GLY A 163 27.05 -1.73 0.87
N GLY A 164 26.94 -0.95 1.95
CA GLY A 164 27.59 -1.28 3.22
C GLY A 164 26.69 -1.88 4.30
N ASN A 165 25.38 -1.64 4.27
CA ASN A 165 24.44 -2.09 5.30
C ASN A 165 23.05 -2.32 4.70
N ASP A 166 22.91 -3.36 3.88
CA ASP A 166 21.65 -3.84 3.28
C ASP A 166 20.66 -4.42 4.32
N LEU A 167 20.72 -3.95 5.57
CA LEU A 167 19.99 -4.51 6.72
C LEU A 167 19.02 -3.51 7.36
N HIS A 168 18.85 -2.33 6.76
CA HIS A 168 17.94 -1.32 7.29
C HIS A 168 16.94 -0.97 6.20
N GLY A 169 15.66 -1.16 6.49
CA GLY A 169 14.58 -0.83 5.56
C GLY A 169 14.48 0.67 5.27
N TYR A 170 13.50 1.06 4.47
CA TYR A 170 13.26 2.44 4.08
C TYR A 170 11.94 2.94 4.65
N ALA A 171 11.98 4.14 5.23
CA ALA A 171 10.75 4.81 5.63
C ALA A 171 9.92 5.14 4.40
N MET A 172 8.69 4.62 4.37
CA MET A 172 7.74 4.88 3.29
C MET A 172 6.47 5.49 3.86
N VAL A 173 5.92 6.44 3.13
CA VAL A 173 4.69 7.16 3.49
C VAL A 173 3.74 7.22 2.31
N ARG A 174 2.45 7.35 2.60
CA ARG A 174 1.43 7.78 1.65
C ARG A 174 0.48 8.78 2.30
N ASP A 175 -0.24 9.52 1.48
CA ASP A 175 -1.36 10.32 1.97
C ASP A 175 -2.45 9.39 2.51
N ILE A 176 -3.13 9.82 3.58
CA ILE A 176 -4.24 9.04 4.15
C ILE A 176 -5.29 8.83 3.08
N VAL A 177 -5.44 7.57 2.67
CA VAL A 177 -6.47 7.18 1.72
C VAL A 177 -7.74 6.98 2.52
N VAL A 178 -8.49 8.06 2.72
CA VAL A 178 -9.87 7.95 3.19
C VAL A 178 -10.61 7.19 2.09
N PRO A 179 -11.14 5.98 2.35
CA PRO A 179 -11.88 5.26 1.34
C PRO A 179 -12.97 6.18 0.81
N GLU A 180 -12.93 6.49 -0.50
CA GLU A 180 -14.00 7.26 -1.11
C GLU A 180 -15.29 6.54 -0.74
N PRO A 181 -16.28 7.24 -0.16
CA PRO A 181 -17.42 6.58 0.42
C PRO A 181 -18.10 5.76 -0.68
N SER A 182 -17.93 4.43 -0.58
CA SER A 182 -18.62 3.42 -1.38
C SER A 182 -20.14 3.56 -1.29
N VAL A 183 -20.62 4.42 -0.40
CA VAL A 183 -21.93 5.08 -0.41
C VAL A 183 -22.35 5.56 -1.80
N ILE A 184 -21.49 6.16 -2.63
CA ILE A 184 -21.93 6.61 -3.97
C ILE A 184 -22.27 5.41 -4.86
N ALA A 185 -21.42 4.38 -4.85
CA ALA A 185 -21.66 3.15 -5.60
C ALA A 185 -22.88 2.39 -5.06
N LEU A 186 -23.02 2.27 -3.74
CA LEU A 186 -24.18 1.68 -3.07
C LEU A 186 -25.47 2.47 -3.31
N PHE A 187 -25.38 3.80 -3.34
CA PHE A 187 -26.49 4.69 -3.62
C PHE A 187 -26.93 4.57 -5.07
N ALA A 188 -25.99 4.56 -6.02
CA ALA A 188 -26.27 4.31 -7.43
C ALA A 188 -26.87 2.91 -7.65
N LEU A 189 -26.36 1.90 -6.96
CA LEU A 189 -26.91 0.53 -6.99
C LEU A 189 -28.34 0.50 -6.43
N GLY A 190 -28.59 1.21 -5.33
CA GLY A 190 -29.92 1.36 -4.73
C GLY A 190 -30.92 2.02 -5.67
N LEU A 191 -30.54 3.11 -6.34
CA LEU A 191 -31.37 3.79 -7.34
C LEU A 191 -31.65 2.90 -8.56
N ALA A 192 -30.64 2.17 -9.04
CA ALA A 192 -30.82 1.21 -10.12
C ALA A 192 -31.82 0.10 -9.74
N GLY A 193 -31.70 -0.44 -8.52
CA GLY A 193 -32.61 -1.45 -7.98
C GLY A 193 -34.06 -0.95 -7.91
N ILE A 194 -34.27 0.30 -7.47
CA ILE A 194 -35.60 0.93 -7.44
C ILE A 194 -36.17 1.10 -8.86
N GLY A 195 -35.33 1.51 -9.82
CA GLY A 195 -35.72 1.63 -11.23
C GLY A 195 -36.24 0.31 -11.82
N PHE A 196 -35.59 -0.81 -11.52
CA PHE A 196 -36.03 -2.14 -11.95
C PHE A 196 -37.29 -2.61 -11.24
N ALA A 197 -37.42 -2.34 -9.93
CA ALA A 197 -38.62 -2.70 -9.17
C ALA A 197 -39.89 -2.03 -9.74
N ARG A 198 -39.77 -0.81 -10.26
CA ARG A 198 -40.89 -0.06 -10.84
C ARG A 198 -41.39 -0.63 -12.17
N ARG A 199 -40.52 -1.26 -12.97
CA ARG A 199 -40.89 -1.88 -14.27
C ARG A 199 -41.72 -3.16 -14.14
N ARG A 200 -41.80 -3.80 -12.97
CA ARG A 200 -42.58 -5.04 -12.78
C ARG A 200 -44.07 -4.81 -12.47
N ARG A 201 -44.52 -3.57 -12.29
CA ARG A 201 -45.91 -3.23 -11.91
C ARG A 201 -46.76 -2.63 -13.05
N SER A 202 -46.25 -2.58 -14.28
CA SER A 202 -47.03 -2.28 -15.49
C SER A 202 -47.05 -3.51 -16.39
#